data_AF-A0A3L6JIW9-F1
#
_entry.id   AF-A0A3L6JIW9-F1
#
_cell.length_a   1.000
_cell.length_b   1.000
_cell.length_c   1.000
_cell.angle_alpha   90.00
_cell.angle_beta   90.00
_cell.angle_gamma   90.00
#
_symmetry.space_group_name_H-M   'P 1'
#
loop_
_entity.id
_entity.type
_entity.pdbx_description
1 polymer ?
#
loop_
_entity_poly.entity_id
_entity_poly.type
_entity_poly.pdbx_seq_one_letter_code
_entity_poly.pdbx_strand_id
1 'polypeptide(L)'
;MVTLADNDGRSWILKASSERAKEAESKGRIQETANAVAERRGRDLVDFLAIIEQREGWSGALDCLRKSFHEEYPIPMRSAGYRAPVEPLKYREMVFELFSCTGLEPVNCDTMILLDELEDEDSLVSATSRFVQRTEELAADQVASGDTLFFDFSDTRSPETMLLLEKARRTEARIVRDLVSRGMADLRQLWLTEIGRIVLSELGVRGLDAEDLDGDVMFVLHALQERLPPAEYEKPLPELIRPENERPLNEFYRRLLESIINQDEEVLRAAGSRWSVPTLNVMLYSSLASYQTTESSDSYRQLIRNTGDHLVVRAPESVPTLSRLARLEDTRISTLAIAALGSFYHESAASVLIDIVCEAASKESVDASLSALYSIAKKCPEARRLVAETVHSERPNRRRLRNLYREMPHGLPEWYRWE
;
A
#
# COMPACT_ATOMS: atom_id res chain seq x y z
N MET A 1 -21.84 20.25 62.84
CA MET A 1 -22.47 19.44 61.78
C MET A 1 -22.12 20.08 60.44
N VAL A 2 -21.02 19.65 59.84
CA VAL A 2 -20.67 20.01 58.46
C VAL A 2 -21.33 18.96 57.57
N THR A 3 -22.04 19.45 56.58
CA THR A 3 -22.97 18.75 55.68
C THR A 3 -22.30 17.65 54.86
N LEU A 4 -22.86 16.44 54.92
CA LEU A 4 -22.56 15.28 54.07
C LEU A 4 -23.01 15.43 52.59
N ALA A 5 -23.46 16.62 52.17
CA ALA A 5 -24.06 16.86 50.85
C ALA A 5 -23.06 17.31 49.76
N ASP A 6 -21.81 17.62 50.11
CA ASP A 6 -20.81 18.20 49.17
C ASP A 6 -19.84 17.14 48.59
N ASN A 7 -19.96 15.89 49.02
CA ASN A 7 -19.10 14.78 48.60
C ASN A 7 -19.64 14.05 47.35
N ASP A 8 -20.97 13.98 47.19
CA ASP A 8 -21.60 13.31 46.05
C ASP A 8 -21.38 14.07 44.73
N GLY A 9 -21.48 15.40 44.74
CA GLY A 9 -21.24 16.23 43.55
C GLY A 9 -19.80 16.16 43.05
N ARG A 10 -18.82 16.11 43.95
CA ARG A 10 -17.39 15.94 43.59
C ARG A 10 -17.08 14.53 43.10
N SER A 11 -17.69 13.50 43.70
CA SER A 11 -17.53 12.11 43.26
C SER A 11 -18.07 11.89 41.85
N TRP A 12 -19.22 12.51 41.52
CA TRP A 12 -19.81 12.46 40.18
C TRP A 12 -18.96 13.19 39.14
N ILE A 13 -18.42 14.37 39.47
CA ILE A 13 -17.50 15.11 38.57
C ILE A 13 -16.23 14.31 38.31
N LEU A 14 -15.63 13.70 39.34
CA LEU A 14 -14.42 12.87 39.19
C LEU A 14 -14.70 11.60 38.37
N LYS A 15 -15.85 10.96 38.58
CA LYS A 15 -16.28 9.79 37.79
C LYS A 15 -16.50 10.17 36.33
N ALA A 16 -17.24 11.24 36.06
CA ALA A 16 -17.47 11.74 34.70
C ALA A 16 -16.17 12.19 34.01
N SER A 17 -15.24 12.79 34.76
CA SER A 17 -13.91 13.16 34.24
C SER A 17 -13.07 11.92 33.92
N SER A 18 -13.13 10.88 34.75
CA SER A 18 -12.43 9.62 34.52
C SER A 18 -13.00 8.85 33.33
N GLU A 19 -14.33 8.80 33.19
CA GLU A 19 -15.01 8.19 32.05
C GLU A 19 -14.65 8.91 30.74
N ARG A 20 -14.69 10.24 30.72
CA ARG A 20 -14.24 11.03 29.56
C ARG A 20 -12.77 10.82 29.23
N ALA A 21 -11.91 10.69 30.25
CA ALA A 21 -10.50 10.40 30.03
C ALA A 21 -10.31 9.02 29.37
N LYS A 22 -11.03 8.00 29.84
CA LYS A 22 -11.01 6.66 29.24
C LYS A 22 -11.55 6.63 27.81
N GLU A 23 -12.64 7.35 27.55
CA GLU A 23 -13.19 7.50 26.19
C GLU A 23 -12.20 8.21 25.26
N ALA A 24 -11.56 9.28 25.73
CA ALA A 24 -10.54 9.99 24.96
C ALA A 24 -9.32 9.11 24.68
N GLU A 25 -8.89 8.31 25.65
CA GLU A 25 -7.79 7.36 25.50
C GLU A 25 -8.13 6.25 24.49
N SER A 26 -9.32 5.64 24.61
CA SER A 26 -9.81 4.63 23.67
C SER A 26 -9.91 5.18 22.25
N LYS A 27 -10.47 6.39 22.08
CA LYS A 27 -10.51 7.06 20.79
C LYS A 27 -9.11 7.35 20.24
N GLY A 28 -8.18 7.73 21.11
CA GLY A 28 -6.77 7.94 20.75
C GLY A 28 -6.13 6.68 20.18
N ARG A 29 -6.36 5.52 20.82
CA ARG A 29 -5.85 4.22 20.35
C ARG A 29 -6.42 3.83 18.99
N ILE A 30 -7.75 3.91 18.84
CA ILE A 30 -8.44 3.62 17.58
C ILE A 30 -7.88 4.51 16.45
N GLN A 31 -7.66 5.79 16.74
CA GLN A 31 -7.08 6.73 15.77
C GLN A 31 -5.63 6.40 15.40
N GLU A 32 -4.79 5.98 16.35
CA GLU A 32 -3.41 5.56 16.05
C GLU A 32 -3.36 4.28 15.22
N THR A 33 -4.24 3.31 15.50
CA THR A 33 -4.42 2.12 14.66
C THR A 33 -4.85 2.51 13.24
N ALA A 34 -5.82 3.41 13.11
CA ALA A 34 -6.27 3.92 11.81
C ALA A 34 -5.15 4.64 11.05
N ASN A 35 -4.34 5.45 11.74
CA ASN A 35 -3.17 6.07 11.16
C ASN A 35 -2.13 5.03 10.73
N ALA A 36 -1.85 4.00 11.54
CA ALA A 36 -0.90 2.95 11.15
C ALA A 36 -1.35 2.22 9.88
N VAL A 37 -2.63 1.88 9.77
CA VAL A 37 -3.21 1.25 8.57
C VAL A 37 -3.15 2.20 7.37
N ALA A 38 -3.70 3.41 7.52
CA ALA A 38 -3.82 4.37 6.42
C ALA A 38 -2.47 4.82 5.86
N GLU A 39 -1.45 4.85 6.71
CA GLU A 39 -0.09 5.24 6.36
C GLU A 39 0.82 4.04 6.00
N ARG A 40 0.27 2.81 5.96
CA ARG A 40 0.98 1.54 5.71
C ARG A 40 2.19 1.31 6.62
N ARG A 41 2.03 1.57 7.92
CA ARG A 41 3.04 1.33 8.96
C ARG A 41 2.80 -0.03 9.62
N GLY A 42 3.06 -1.12 8.89
CA GLY A 42 2.76 -2.49 9.35
C GLY A 42 3.41 -2.85 10.69
N ARG A 43 4.68 -2.46 10.88
CA ARG A 43 5.39 -2.62 12.15
C ARG A 43 4.71 -1.88 13.31
N ASP A 44 4.36 -0.61 13.10
CA ASP A 44 3.70 0.18 14.14
C ASP A 44 2.32 -0.39 14.47
N LEU A 45 1.60 -0.92 13.47
CA LEU A 45 0.31 -1.59 13.67
C LEU A 45 0.46 -2.80 14.59
N VAL A 46 1.46 -3.66 14.35
CA VAL A 46 1.77 -4.82 15.21
C VAL A 46 2.07 -4.36 16.63
N ASP A 47 2.97 -3.38 16.78
CA ASP A 47 3.39 -2.88 18.09
C ASP A 47 2.23 -2.22 18.86
N PHE A 48 1.37 -1.47 18.17
CA PHE A 48 0.18 -0.88 18.78
C PHE A 48 -0.81 -1.93 19.26
N LEU A 49 -1.12 -2.94 18.43
CA LEU A 49 -2.05 -4.00 18.83
C LEU A 49 -1.49 -4.84 19.98
N ALA A 50 -0.19 -5.13 20.00
CA ALA A 50 0.46 -5.83 21.11
C ALA A 50 0.37 -5.05 22.44
N ILE A 51 0.55 -3.72 22.40
CA ILE A 51 0.39 -2.86 23.58
C ILE A 51 -1.06 -2.86 24.08
N ILE A 52 -2.03 -2.80 23.16
CA ILE A 52 -3.46 -2.86 23.50
C ILE A 52 -3.81 -4.21 24.11
N GLU A 53 -3.36 -5.31 23.48
CA GLU A 53 -3.56 -6.67 23.95
C GLU A 53 -3.01 -6.87 25.37
N GLN A 54 -1.81 -6.36 25.66
CA GLN A 54 -1.21 -6.45 26.99
C GLN A 54 -2.06 -5.75 28.08
N ARG A 55 -2.82 -4.71 27.71
CA ARG A 55 -3.61 -3.90 28.64
C ARG A 55 -5.06 -4.35 28.75
N GLU A 56 -5.68 -4.71 27.64
CA GLU A 56 -7.12 -4.93 27.50
C GLU A 56 -7.48 -6.35 27.02
N GLY A 57 -6.47 -7.16 26.71
CA GLY A 57 -6.64 -8.47 26.10
C GLY A 57 -6.87 -8.40 24.59
N TRP A 58 -6.85 -9.57 23.94
CA TRP A 58 -7.03 -9.69 22.48
C TRP A 58 -8.34 -9.07 22.00
N SER A 59 -9.45 -9.28 22.72
CA SER A 59 -10.75 -8.69 22.38
C SER A 59 -10.70 -7.17 22.25
N GLY A 60 -9.97 -6.47 23.12
CA GLY A 60 -9.78 -5.02 23.05
C GLY A 60 -8.92 -4.60 21.85
N ALA A 61 -7.86 -5.35 21.53
CA ALA A 61 -7.03 -5.11 20.35
C ALA A 61 -7.83 -5.32 19.04
N LEU A 62 -8.61 -6.40 18.98
CA LEU A 62 -9.46 -6.74 17.84
C LEU A 62 -10.57 -5.70 17.63
N ASP A 63 -11.22 -5.23 18.69
CA ASP A 63 -12.21 -4.15 18.63
C ASP A 63 -11.59 -2.84 18.12
N CYS A 64 -10.38 -2.48 18.58
CA CYS A 64 -9.64 -1.33 18.06
C CYS A 64 -9.34 -1.48 16.56
N LEU A 65 -8.90 -2.67 16.13
CA LEU A 65 -8.64 -2.97 14.72
C LEU A 65 -9.91 -2.83 13.87
N ARG A 66 -11.04 -3.41 14.29
CA ARG A 66 -12.33 -3.30 13.57
C ARG A 66 -12.78 -1.84 13.47
N LYS A 67 -12.78 -1.09 14.58
CA LYS A 67 -13.22 0.31 14.61
C LYS A 67 -12.34 1.24 13.79
N SER A 68 -11.05 0.95 13.68
CA SER A 68 -10.11 1.79 12.92
C SER A 68 -10.45 1.92 11.43
N PHE A 69 -11.18 0.96 10.86
CA PHE A 69 -11.68 1.03 9.48
C PHE A 69 -12.63 2.21 9.24
N HIS A 70 -13.38 2.63 10.27
CA HIS A 70 -14.37 3.71 10.16
C HIS A 70 -13.83 5.08 10.51
N GLU A 71 -12.54 5.17 10.87
CA GLU A 71 -11.90 6.43 11.19
C GLU A 71 -11.41 7.17 9.94
N GLU A 72 -11.14 8.45 10.14
CA GLU A 72 -10.48 9.27 9.13
C GLU A 72 -9.03 9.56 9.51
N TYR A 73 -8.18 9.80 8.53
CA TYR A 73 -6.78 10.12 8.73
C TYR A 73 -6.35 11.35 7.91
N PRO A 74 -5.33 12.10 8.36
CA PRO A 74 -4.83 13.25 7.61
C PRO A 74 -4.03 12.80 6.38
N ILE A 75 -4.32 13.40 5.21
CA ILE A 75 -3.51 13.21 3.99
C ILE A 75 -2.51 14.37 3.86
N PRO A 76 -1.20 14.10 3.88
CA PRO A 76 -0.18 15.11 3.63
C PRO A 76 -0.37 15.77 2.25
N MET A 77 -0.03 17.05 2.13
CA MET A 77 -0.09 17.87 0.89
C MET A 77 -1.48 18.30 0.40
N ARG A 78 -2.56 17.97 1.12
CA ARG A 78 -3.88 18.62 0.93
C ARG A 78 -4.05 19.83 1.86
N SER A 79 -5.04 20.67 1.58
CA SER A 79 -5.38 21.83 2.40
C SER A 79 -5.45 21.46 3.89
N ALA A 80 -4.90 22.33 4.75
CA ALA A 80 -4.83 22.07 6.19
C ALA A 80 -6.21 21.64 6.74
N GLY A 81 -6.24 20.48 7.42
CA GLY A 81 -7.46 19.92 8.01
C GLY A 81 -8.22 18.93 7.12
N TYR A 82 -7.78 18.67 5.87
CA TYR A 82 -8.39 17.62 5.05
C TYR A 82 -8.10 16.23 5.64
N ARG A 83 -9.17 15.45 5.86
CA ARG A 83 -9.11 14.06 6.31
C ARG A 83 -9.83 13.17 5.30
N ALA A 84 -9.40 11.92 5.19
CA ALA A 84 -10.06 10.91 4.36
C ALA A 84 -10.36 9.67 5.19
N PRO A 85 -11.43 8.92 4.86
CA PRO A 85 -11.67 7.61 5.45
C PRO A 85 -10.56 6.63 5.07
N VAL A 86 -10.32 5.62 5.90
CA VAL A 86 -9.43 4.52 5.55
C VAL A 86 -9.98 3.76 4.33
N GLU A 87 -9.15 3.56 3.32
CA GLU A 87 -9.55 2.90 2.07
C GLU A 87 -9.73 1.39 2.26
N PRO A 88 -10.75 0.75 1.65
CA PRO A 88 -11.12 -0.63 1.94
C PRO A 88 -10.06 -1.66 1.54
N LEU A 89 -9.47 -1.56 0.34
CA LEU A 89 -8.43 -2.50 -0.06
C LEU A 89 -7.12 -2.23 0.67
N LYS A 90 -6.81 -0.97 1.00
CA LYS A 90 -5.68 -0.67 1.87
C LYS A 90 -5.85 -1.30 3.25
N TYR A 91 -7.01 -1.13 3.89
CA TYR A 91 -7.31 -1.73 5.19
C TYR A 91 -7.14 -3.25 5.13
N ARG A 92 -7.71 -3.88 4.10
CA ARG A 92 -7.57 -5.31 3.86
C ARG A 92 -6.11 -5.75 3.72
N GLU A 93 -5.35 -5.09 2.85
CA GLU A 93 -3.93 -5.41 2.66
C GLU A 93 -3.12 -5.29 3.95
N MET A 94 -3.38 -4.27 4.77
CA MET A 94 -2.73 -4.09 6.07
C MET A 94 -3.14 -5.15 7.11
N VAL A 95 -4.39 -5.59 7.10
CA VAL A 95 -4.86 -6.70 7.96
C VAL A 95 -4.18 -8.01 7.57
N PHE A 96 -4.05 -8.28 6.27
CA PHE A 96 -3.37 -9.48 5.79
C PHE A 96 -1.87 -9.42 6.08
N GLU A 97 -1.23 -8.25 5.95
CA GLU A 97 0.16 -8.05 6.37
C GLU A 97 0.35 -8.33 7.88
N LEU A 98 -0.53 -7.79 8.72
CA LEU A 98 -0.53 -8.00 10.18
C LEU A 98 -0.53 -9.50 10.53
N PHE A 99 -1.34 -10.29 9.84
CA PHE A 99 -1.45 -11.73 10.05
C PHE A 99 -0.54 -12.57 9.16
N SER A 100 0.51 -11.98 8.56
CA SER A 100 1.51 -12.68 7.72
C SER A 100 0.91 -13.43 6.52
N CYS A 101 -0.17 -12.91 5.95
CA CYS A 101 -0.89 -13.44 4.79
C CYS A 101 -0.75 -12.55 3.54
N THR A 102 0.30 -11.74 3.46
CA THR A 102 0.58 -10.88 2.30
C THR A 102 0.54 -11.69 1.00
N GLY A 103 -0.17 -11.19 -0.01
CA GLY A 103 -0.38 -11.84 -1.29
C GLY A 103 -1.62 -12.74 -1.37
N LEU A 104 -2.27 -13.05 -0.25
CA LEU A 104 -3.52 -13.83 -0.20
C LEU A 104 -4.76 -12.94 0.00
N GLU A 105 -4.61 -11.62 -0.04
CA GLU A 105 -5.72 -10.68 0.10
C GLU A 105 -6.90 -10.93 -0.85
N PRO A 106 -6.74 -11.40 -2.10
CA PRO A 106 -7.88 -11.55 -3.02
C PRO A 106 -8.87 -12.66 -2.67
N VAL A 107 -8.66 -13.41 -1.57
CA VAL A 107 -9.61 -14.45 -1.14
C VAL A 107 -11.04 -13.93 -1.06
N ASN A 108 -12.00 -14.74 -1.50
CA ASN A 108 -13.41 -14.37 -1.59
C ASN A 108 -14.11 -14.44 -0.23
N CYS A 109 -13.66 -13.61 0.70
CA CYS A 109 -14.25 -13.42 2.01
C CYS A 109 -14.08 -11.97 2.47
N ASP A 110 -15.12 -11.41 3.10
CA ASP A 110 -15.07 -10.06 3.64
C ASP A 110 -14.09 -9.96 4.82
N THR A 111 -13.36 -8.84 4.91
CA THR A 111 -12.33 -8.66 5.94
C THR A 111 -12.93 -8.68 7.34
N MET A 112 -14.12 -8.11 7.56
CA MET A 112 -14.75 -8.09 8.87
C MET A 112 -15.23 -9.48 9.28
N ILE A 113 -15.72 -10.29 8.34
CA ILE A 113 -16.06 -11.70 8.62
C ILE A 113 -14.82 -12.47 9.08
N LEU A 114 -13.68 -12.30 8.40
CA LEU A 114 -12.43 -12.94 8.84
C LEU A 114 -11.99 -12.48 10.23
N LEU A 115 -12.18 -11.20 10.56
CA LEU A 115 -11.88 -10.67 11.91
C LEU A 115 -12.88 -11.15 12.97
N ASP A 116 -14.15 -11.39 12.60
CA ASP A 116 -15.18 -11.94 13.49
C ASP A 116 -14.84 -13.38 13.90
N GLU A 117 -14.29 -14.18 12.99
CA GLU A 117 -13.84 -15.56 13.28
C GLU A 117 -12.68 -15.63 14.30
N LEU A 118 -12.02 -14.50 14.60
CA LEU A 118 -10.89 -14.43 15.56
C LEU A 118 -11.31 -14.01 16.98
N GLU A 119 -12.60 -13.78 17.23
CA GLU A 119 -13.07 -13.23 18.51
C GLU A 119 -12.81 -14.17 19.70
N ASP A 120 -12.86 -15.47 19.46
CA ASP A 120 -12.66 -16.52 20.47
C ASP A 120 -11.18 -16.85 20.73
N GLU A 121 -10.25 -16.15 20.09
CA GLU A 121 -8.82 -16.43 20.23
C GLU A 121 -8.21 -15.78 21.47
N ASP A 122 -7.18 -16.42 22.04
CA ASP A 122 -6.58 -15.98 23.31
C ASP A 122 -5.57 -14.84 23.14
N SER A 123 -4.97 -14.70 21.95
CA SER A 123 -3.89 -13.75 21.70
C SER A 123 -3.74 -13.41 20.22
N LEU A 124 -2.98 -12.36 19.90
CA LEU A 124 -2.60 -12.03 18.51
C LEU A 124 -1.89 -13.21 17.81
N VAL A 125 -1.12 -14.01 18.55
CA VAL A 125 -0.39 -15.18 18.00
C VAL A 125 -1.34 -16.32 17.63
N SER A 126 -2.28 -16.64 18.50
CA SER A 126 -3.32 -17.66 18.23
C SER A 126 -4.19 -17.21 17.05
N ALA A 127 -4.62 -15.95 17.08
CA ALA A 127 -5.38 -15.33 16.01
C ALA A 127 -4.65 -15.35 14.67
N THR A 128 -3.35 -15.05 14.64
CA THR A 128 -2.52 -15.14 13.43
C THR A 128 -2.53 -16.57 12.87
N SER A 129 -2.35 -17.58 13.73
CA SER A 129 -2.32 -18.98 13.28
C SER A 129 -3.66 -19.39 12.66
N ARG A 130 -4.78 -19.01 13.28
CA ARG A 130 -6.13 -19.29 12.76
C ARG A 130 -6.42 -18.53 11.47
N PHE A 131 -6.04 -17.25 11.39
CA PHE A 131 -6.24 -16.42 10.21
C PHE A 131 -5.46 -16.98 9.01
N VAL A 132 -4.21 -17.38 9.22
CA VAL A 132 -3.37 -18.04 8.19
C VAL A 132 -4.06 -19.31 7.69
N GLN A 133 -4.42 -20.22 8.58
CA GLN A 133 -5.08 -21.46 8.20
C GLN A 133 -6.34 -21.21 7.37
N ARG A 134 -7.23 -20.33 7.86
CA ARG A 134 -8.49 -20.01 7.20
C ARG A 134 -8.28 -19.40 5.82
N THR A 135 -7.33 -18.47 5.72
CA THR A 135 -7.01 -17.78 4.47
C THR A 135 -6.41 -18.73 3.44
N GLU A 136 -5.54 -19.65 3.86
CA GLU A 136 -4.95 -20.66 2.99
C GLU A 136 -5.99 -21.64 2.47
N GLU A 137 -6.95 -22.08 3.30
CA GLU A 137 -8.09 -22.91 2.88
C GLU A 137 -8.91 -22.19 1.78
N LEU A 138 -9.28 -20.93 2.02
CA LEU A 138 -10.03 -20.12 1.05
C LEU A 138 -9.25 -19.89 -0.25
N ALA A 139 -7.94 -19.62 -0.13
CA ALA A 139 -7.06 -19.43 -1.28
C ALA A 139 -6.94 -20.71 -2.11
N ALA A 140 -6.77 -21.87 -1.47
CA ALA A 140 -6.69 -23.16 -2.15
C ALA A 140 -7.95 -23.46 -2.96
N ASP A 141 -9.14 -23.25 -2.37
CA ASP A 141 -10.42 -23.44 -3.04
C ASP A 141 -10.60 -22.48 -4.23
N GLN A 142 -10.28 -21.20 -4.03
CA GLN A 142 -10.39 -20.17 -5.07
C GLN A 142 -9.44 -20.43 -6.24
N VAL A 143 -8.19 -20.78 -5.96
CA VAL A 143 -7.18 -21.13 -6.97
C VAL A 143 -7.57 -22.40 -7.72
N ALA A 144 -8.12 -23.41 -7.03
CA ALA A 144 -8.63 -24.62 -7.66
C ALA A 144 -9.80 -24.33 -8.61
N SER A 145 -10.62 -23.32 -8.30
CA SER A 145 -11.67 -22.83 -9.21
C SER A 145 -11.12 -22.06 -10.43
N GLY A 146 -9.82 -21.72 -10.41
CA GLY A 146 -9.09 -21.02 -11.45
C GLY A 146 -9.03 -19.50 -11.28
N ASP A 147 -9.59 -18.94 -10.21
CA ASP A 147 -9.45 -17.51 -9.90
C ASP A 147 -8.11 -17.24 -9.20
N THR A 148 -7.20 -16.62 -9.94
CA THR A 148 -5.80 -16.43 -9.52
C THR A 148 -5.37 -14.97 -9.64
N LEU A 149 -6.29 -14.07 -9.95
CA LEU A 149 -6.02 -12.65 -10.13
C LEU A 149 -5.66 -11.99 -8.80
N PHE A 150 -4.69 -11.08 -8.83
CA PHE A 150 -4.15 -10.33 -7.70
C PHE A 150 -3.45 -11.14 -6.59
N PHE A 151 -3.39 -12.47 -6.69
CA PHE A 151 -2.61 -13.24 -5.74
C PHE A 151 -1.11 -12.99 -5.97
N ASP A 152 -0.36 -12.76 -4.89
CA ASP A 152 1.10 -12.62 -4.90
C ASP A 152 1.76 -13.78 -4.15
N PHE A 153 2.85 -14.28 -4.71
CA PHE A 153 3.49 -15.54 -4.31
C PHE A 153 4.86 -15.32 -3.69
N SER A 154 5.39 -14.09 -3.72
CA SER A 154 6.72 -13.80 -3.22
C SER A 154 6.86 -14.07 -1.72
N ASP A 155 5.76 -13.91 -0.97
CA ASP A 155 5.77 -13.90 0.50
C ASP A 155 4.91 -15.00 1.15
N THR A 156 4.32 -15.91 0.36
CA THR A 156 3.52 -17.03 0.90
C THR A 156 4.41 -18.01 1.66
N ARG A 157 4.05 -18.32 2.92
CA ARG A 157 4.86 -19.21 3.78
C ARG A 157 4.45 -20.69 3.69
N SER A 158 3.23 -21.00 3.26
CA SER A 158 2.76 -22.38 3.17
C SER A 158 3.27 -23.10 1.92
N PRO A 159 3.99 -24.22 2.08
CA PRO A 159 4.48 -25.02 0.96
C PRO A 159 3.38 -25.53 0.04
N GLU A 160 2.20 -25.85 0.58
CA GLU A 160 1.08 -26.39 -0.19
C GLU A 160 0.45 -25.30 -1.05
N THR A 161 0.18 -24.14 -0.46
CA THR A 161 -0.34 -22.97 -1.16
C THR A 161 0.65 -22.48 -2.22
N MET A 162 1.95 -22.43 -1.91
CA MET A 162 3.00 -22.12 -2.89
C MET A 162 2.97 -23.08 -4.08
N LEU A 163 2.86 -24.40 -3.86
CA LEU A 163 2.82 -25.37 -4.94
C LEU A 163 1.57 -25.22 -5.84
N LEU A 164 0.40 -25.00 -5.23
CA LEU A 164 -0.85 -24.75 -5.96
C LEU A 164 -0.72 -23.49 -6.84
N LEU A 165 -0.15 -22.43 -6.27
CA LEU A 165 0.00 -21.15 -6.92
C LEU A 165 1.07 -21.18 -8.02
N GLU A 166 2.19 -21.85 -7.83
CA GLU A 166 3.19 -22.09 -8.88
C GLU A 166 2.57 -22.85 -10.06
N LYS A 167 1.75 -23.86 -9.80
CA LYS A 167 1.06 -24.63 -10.84
C LYS A 167 0.07 -23.74 -11.61
N ALA A 168 -0.65 -22.87 -10.90
CA ALA A 168 -1.52 -21.88 -11.51
C ALA A 168 -0.73 -20.90 -12.41
N ARG A 169 0.40 -20.36 -11.92
CA ARG A 169 1.29 -19.47 -12.68
C ARG A 169 1.84 -20.11 -13.94
N ARG A 170 2.28 -21.36 -13.87
CA ARG A 170 2.75 -22.10 -15.06
C ARG A 170 1.63 -22.31 -16.08
N THR A 171 0.42 -22.58 -15.60
CA THR A 171 -0.76 -22.74 -16.46
C THR A 171 -1.11 -21.44 -17.16
N GLU A 172 -1.11 -20.34 -16.42
CA GLU A 172 -1.36 -18.99 -16.92
C GLU A 172 -0.29 -18.55 -17.94
N ALA A 173 1.00 -18.71 -17.62
CA ALA A 173 2.09 -18.40 -18.54
C ALA A 173 1.96 -19.14 -19.88
N ARG A 174 1.45 -20.38 -19.85
CA ARG A 174 1.17 -21.16 -21.05
C ARG A 174 -0.03 -20.61 -21.84
N ILE A 175 -1.09 -20.16 -21.16
CA ILE A 175 -2.24 -19.49 -21.80
C ILE A 175 -1.76 -18.21 -22.50
N VAL A 176 -1.02 -17.35 -21.78
CA VAL A 176 -0.47 -16.11 -22.34
C VAL A 176 0.45 -16.40 -23.53
N ARG A 177 1.31 -17.42 -23.44
CA ARG A 177 2.19 -17.81 -24.55
C ARG A 177 1.41 -18.26 -25.80
N ASP A 178 0.34 -19.02 -25.62
CA ASP A 178 -0.53 -19.46 -26.73
C ASP A 178 -1.22 -18.24 -27.38
N LEU A 179 -1.78 -17.33 -26.58
CA LEU A 179 -2.38 -16.08 -27.06
C LEU A 179 -1.38 -15.23 -27.87
N VAL A 180 -0.15 -15.07 -27.35
CA VAL A 180 0.92 -14.35 -28.02
C VAL A 180 1.32 -15.02 -29.35
N SER A 181 1.45 -16.35 -29.35
CA SER A 181 1.90 -17.11 -30.53
C SER A 181 0.91 -17.07 -31.71
N ARG A 182 -0.37 -16.87 -31.42
CA ARG A 182 -1.43 -16.77 -32.43
C ARG A 182 -1.53 -15.39 -33.08
N GLY A 183 -0.73 -14.41 -32.62
CA GLY A 183 -0.74 -13.04 -33.13
C GLY A 183 -2.04 -12.28 -32.86
N MET A 184 -2.88 -12.80 -31.95
CA MET A 184 -4.19 -12.25 -31.59
C MET A 184 -4.15 -11.93 -30.09
N ALA A 185 -3.86 -10.67 -29.75
CA ALA A 185 -3.97 -10.21 -28.37
C ALA A 185 -5.44 -9.93 -28.06
N ASP A 186 -6.20 -10.96 -27.66
CA ASP A 186 -7.49 -10.75 -27.02
C ASP A 186 -7.24 -10.09 -25.66
N LEU A 187 -7.27 -8.75 -25.64
CA LEU A 187 -6.99 -7.94 -24.45
C LEU A 187 -7.89 -8.34 -23.29
N ARG A 188 -9.15 -8.69 -23.57
CA ARG A 188 -10.09 -9.14 -22.55
C ARG A 188 -9.59 -10.38 -21.83
N GLN A 189 -9.04 -11.35 -22.57
CA GLN A 189 -8.46 -12.54 -21.96
C GLN A 189 -7.18 -12.23 -21.19
N LEU A 190 -6.34 -11.33 -21.71
CA LEU A 190 -5.11 -10.91 -21.04
C LEU A 190 -5.39 -10.19 -19.70
N TRP A 191 -6.42 -9.34 -19.63
CA TRP A 191 -6.87 -8.71 -18.39
C TRP A 191 -7.33 -9.71 -17.32
N LEU A 192 -7.79 -10.89 -17.73
CA LEU A 192 -8.21 -11.98 -16.86
C LEU A 192 -7.07 -12.93 -16.48
N THR A 193 -5.84 -12.62 -16.89
CA THR A 193 -4.61 -13.22 -16.40
C THR A 193 -3.87 -12.17 -15.59
N GLU A 194 -3.20 -12.55 -14.53
CA GLU A 194 -2.40 -11.64 -13.72
C GLU A 194 -1.13 -11.16 -14.45
N ILE A 195 -0.45 -12.01 -15.23
CA ILE A 195 0.68 -11.61 -16.08
C ILE A 195 0.22 -10.57 -17.09
N GLY A 196 -0.91 -10.84 -17.77
CA GLY A 196 -1.50 -9.91 -18.71
C GLY A 196 -1.94 -8.62 -18.04
N ARG A 197 -2.67 -8.69 -16.92
CA ARG A 197 -3.09 -7.53 -16.12
C ARG A 197 -1.91 -6.64 -15.73
N ILE A 198 -0.83 -7.20 -15.19
CA ILE A 198 0.36 -6.44 -14.80
C ILE A 198 0.94 -5.72 -16.02
N VAL A 199 1.20 -6.44 -17.12
CA VAL A 199 1.79 -5.84 -18.32
C VAL A 199 0.88 -4.77 -18.90
N LEU A 200 -0.41 -5.05 -19.10
CA LEU A 200 -1.36 -4.09 -19.65
C LEU A 200 -1.48 -2.82 -18.79
N SER A 201 -1.45 -2.97 -17.46
CA SER A 201 -1.46 -1.84 -16.53
C SER A 201 -0.18 -1.02 -16.60
N GLU A 202 0.99 -1.66 -16.68
CA GLU A 202 2.30 -1.00 -16.81
C GLU A 202 2.45 -0.25 -18.13
N LEU A 203 1.87 -0.79 -19.20
CA LEU A 203 1.87 -0.17 -20.52
C LEU A 203 0.81 0.92 -20.70
N GLY A 204 -0.13 1.03 -19.76
CA GLY A 204 -1.19 2.03 -19.85
C GLY A 204 -2.26 1.72 -20.88
N VAL A 205 -2.49 0.43 -21.17
CA VAL A 205 -3.58 0.02 -22.04
C VAL A 205 -4.91 0.33 -21.35
N ARG A 206 -5.85 0.91 -22.09
CA ARG A 206 -7.19 1.25 -21.60
C ARG A 206 -8.22 0.42 -22.35
N GLY A 207 -9.25 -0.01 -21.64
CA GLY A 207 -10.39 -0.72 -22.21
C GLY A 207 -10.10 -2.19 -22.50
N LEU A 208 -11.13 -2.86 -23.04
CA LEU A 208 -11.11 -4.28 -23.38
C LEU A 208 -10.84 -4.52 -24.87
N ASP A 209 -10.96 -3.49 -25.70
CA ASP A 209 -10.91 -3.60 -27.15
C ASP A 209 -9.58 -3.06 -27.70
N ALA A 210 -9.04 -3.76 -28.69
CA ALA A 210 -7.76 -3.40 -29.32
C ALA A 210 -7.82 -2.14 -30.20
N GLU A 211 -9.02 -1.59 -30.44
CA GLU A 211 -9.21 -0.35 -31.22
C GLU A 211 -8.60 0.88 -30.53
N ASP A 212 -8.44 0.84 -29.21
CA ASP A 212 -7.80 1.90 -28.40
C ASP A 212 -6.26 1.75 -28.30
N LEU A 213 -5.68 0.68 -28.87
CA LEU A 213 -4.23 0.55 -28.99
C LEU A 213 -3.78 1.37 -30.20
N ASP A 214 -3.54 2.67 -30.00
CA ASP A 214 -2.84 3.53 -30.96
C ASP A 214 -1.45 2.92 -31.26
N GLY A 215 -1.39 1.98 -32.21
CA GLY A 215 -0.19 1.57 -32.93
C GLY A 215 0.62 0.37 -32.45
N ASP A 216 0.51 -0.15 -31.22
CA ASP A 216 1.57 -1.06 -30.73
C ASP A 216 1.12 -2.33 -29.97
N VAL A 217 0.23 -3.13 -30.59
CA VAL A 217 -0.02 -4.53 -30.20
C VAL A 217 1.30 -5.32 -30.08
N MET A 218 2.27 -5.04 -30.95
CA MET A 218 3.59 -5.68 -30.93
C MET A 218 4.39 -5.37 -29.66
N PHE A 219 4.27 -4.15 -29.12
CA PHE A 219 4.90 -3.78 -27.87
C PHE A 219 4.32 -4.54 -26.68
N VAL A 220 2.98 -4.70 -26.65
CA VAL A 220 2.29 -5.54 -25.66
C VAL A 220 2.78 -6.98 -25.75
N LEU A 221 2.82 -7.56 -26.96
CA LEU A 221 3.30 -8.93 -27.17
C LEU A 221 4.76 -9.10 -26.75
N HIS A 222 5.62 -8.12 -27.03
CA HIS A 222 7.03 -8.14 -26.62
C HIS A 222 7.17 -8.08 -25.10
N ALA A 223 6.48 -7.15 -24.44
CA ALA A 223 6.50 -7.02 -22.98
C ALA A 223 5.98 -8.29 -22.29
N LEU A 224 4.95 -8.94 -22.84
CA LEU A 224 4.49 -10.24 -22.37
C LEU A 224 5.58 -11.31 -22.52
N GLN A 225 6.26 -11.38 -23.66
CA GLN A 225 7.33 -12.36 -23.89
C GLN A 225 8.49 -12.21 -22.90
N GLU A 226 8.90 -10.99 -22.58
CA GLU A 226 9.97 -10.73 -21.61
C GLU A 226 9.63 -11.18 -20.18
N ARG A 227 8.33 -11.19 -19.84
CA ARG A 227 7.85 -11.57 -18.50
C ARG A 227 7.55 -13.07 -18.37
N LEU A 228 7.48 -13.80 -19.48
CA LEU A 228 7.18 -15.23 -19.46
C LEU A 228 8.40 -16.04 -19.01
N PRO A 229 8.24 -17.03 -18.12
CA PRO A 229 9.31 -17.96 -17.81
C PRO A 229 9.73 -18.75 -19.06
N PRO A 230 10.98 -19.26 -19.12
CA PRO A 230 11.44 -20.08 -20.24
C PRO A 230 10.52 -21.28 -20.45
N ALA A 231 10.32 -21.66 -21.72
CA ALA A 231 9.43 -22.75 -22.07
C ALA A 231 10.03 -24.09 -21.62
N GLU A 232 9.41 -24.73 -20.62
CA GLU A 232 9.62 -26.15 -20.35
C GLU A 232 8.90 -26.98 -21.42
N TYR A 233 9.53 -28.08 -21.85
CA TYR A 233 9.00 -28.96 -22.91
C TYR A 233 7.82 -29.77 -22.35
N GLU A 234 6.59 -29.31 -22.56
CA GLU A 234 5.39 -29.97 -22.03
C GLU A 234 4.26 -30.07 -23.05
N LYS A 235 3.44 -31.13 -22.90
CA LYS A 235 2.37 -31.51 -23.82
C LYS A 235 1.36 -30.37 -24.05
N PRO A 236 0.74 -30.30 -25.25
CA PRO A 236 -0.31 -29.33 -25.54
C PRO A 236 -1.46 -29.45 -24.54
N LEU A 237 -1.95 -28.29 -24.09
CA LEU A 237 -3.16 -28.19 -23.26
C LEU A 237 -4.36 -28.78 -24.01
N PRO A 238 -5.20 -29.61 -23.36
CA PRO A 238 -6.59 -29.72 -23.77
C PRO A 238 -7.23 -28.32 -23.70
N GLU A 239 -8.12 -28.01 -24.64
CA GLU A 239 -8.86 -26.73 -24.74
C GLU A 239 -9.39 -26.28 -23.37
N LEU A 240 -8.63 -25.41 -22.69
CA LEU A 240 -9.05 -24.78 -21.44
C LEU A 240 -9.60 -23.39 -21.78
N ILE A 241 -10.59 -23.34 -22.66
CA ILE A 241 -11.45 -22.17 -22.78
C ILE A 241 -12.48 -22.29 -21.68
N ARG A 242 -12.22 -21.64 -20.53
CA ARG A 242 -13.27 -20.98 -19.74
C ARG A 242 -12.68 -19.82 -18.95
N PRO A 243 -12.61 -18.60 -19.52
CA PRO A 243 -12.77 -17.42 -18.69
C PRO A 243 -14.28 -17.32 -18.44
N GLU A 244 -14.77 -17.87 -17.32
CA GLU A 244 -16.04 -17.40 -16.80
C GLU A 244 -15.87 -15.91 -16.50
N ASN A 245 -16.75 -15.07 -17.07
CA ASN A 245 -16.68 -13.60 -17.03
C ASN A 245 -16.87 -13.00 -15.62
N GLU A 246 -16.68 -13.78 -14.56
CA GLU A 246 -17.05 -13.44 -13.18
C GLU A 246 -15.85 -13.37 -12.22
N ARG A 247 -14.61 -13.38 -12.75
CA ARG A 247 -13.38 -13.23 -11.98
C ARG A 247 -12.87 -11.77 -11.98
N PRO A 248 -12.28 -11.29 -10.88
CA PRO A 248 -12.09 -11.98 -9.60
C PRO A 248 -13.41 -12.15 -8.83
N LEU A 249 -13.48 -13.18 -7.98
CA LEU A 249 -14.68 -13.51 -7.20
C LEU A 249 -14.95 -12.48 -6.08
N ASN A 250 -13.89 -11.93 -5.48
CA ASN A 250 -13.99 -10.89 -4.48
C ASN A 250 -14.42 -9.55 -5.12
N GLU A 251 -15.54 -8.99 -4.67
CA GLU A 251 -16.16 -7.79 -5.23
C GLU A 251 -15.25 -6.55 -5.19
N PHE A 252 -14.43 -6.38 -4.15
CA PHE A 252 -13.50 -5.25 -4.10
C PHE A 252 -12.43 -5.35 -5.18
N TYR A 253 -11.89 -6.55 -5.40
CA TYR A 253 -10.91 -6.79 -6.46
C TYR A 253 -11.53 -6.77 -7.86
N ARG A 254 -12.83 -7.09 -7.98
CA ARG A 254 -13.56 -6.99 -9.25
C ARG A 254 -13.69 -5.53 -9.68
N ARG A 255 -14.15 -4.68 -8.76
CA ARG A 255 -14.20 -3.22 -8.98
C ARG A 255 -12.82 -2.64 -9.24
N LEU A 256 -11.80 -3.13 -8.53
CA LEU A 256 -10.42 -2.71 -8.77
C LEU A 256 -9.97 -3.05 -10.20
N LEU A 257 -10.20 -4.28 -10.66
CA LEU A 257 -9.87 -4.69 -12.02
C LEU A 257 -10.58 -3.82 -13.06
N GLU A 258 -11.89 -3.62 -12.92
CA GLU A 258 -12.66 -2.75 -13.82
C GLU A 258 -12.10 -1.32 -13.84
N SER A 259 -11.70 -0.79 -12.69
CA SER A 259 -11.12 0.55 -12.57
C SER A 259 -9.72 0.64 -13.17
N ILE A 260 -8.91 -0.42 -13.06
CA ILE A 260 -7.60 -0.53 -13.71
C ILE A 260 -7.78 -0.51 -15.24
N ILE A 261 -8.70 -1.34 -15.75
CA ILE A 261 -9.00 -1.45 -17.20
C ILE A 261 -9.47 -0.10 -17.75
N ASN A 262 -10.40 0.55 -17.05
CA ASN A 262 -10.99 1.81 -17.50
C ASN A 262 -10.13 3.04 -17.19
N GLN A 263 -9.05 2.86 -16.41
CA GLN A 263 -8.20 3.93 -15.90
C GLN A 263 -9.01 4.98 -15.12
N ASP A 264 -9.88 4.51 -14.21
CA ASP A 264 -10.69 5.37 -13.35
C ASP A 264 -9.88 5.86 -12.14
N GLU A 265 -9.27 7.04 -12.27
CA GLU A 265 -8.43 7.68 -11.23
C GLU A 265 -9.15 7.76 -9.88
N GLU A 266 -10.43 8.14 -9.86
CA GLU A 266 -11.16 8.37 -8.62
C GLU A 266 -11.38 7.08 -7.84
N VAL A 267 -11.78 6.01 -8.55
CA VAL A 267 -12.01 4.70 -7.92
C VAL A 267 -10.69 4.03 -7.53
N LEU A 268 -9.64 4.12 -8.37
CA LEU A 268 -8.32 3.60 -8.04
C LEU A 268 -7.75 4.22 -6.77
N ARG A 269 -7.91 5.54 -6.63
CA ARG A 269 -7.53 6.29 -5.43
C ARG A 269 -8.37 5.89 -4.22
N ALA A 270 -9.70 5.83 -4.38
CA ALA A 270 -10.62 5.50 -3.29
C ALA A 270 -10.46 4.05 -2.79
N ALA A 271 -10.00 3.14 -3.64
CA ALA A 271 -9.68 1.77 -3.27
C ALA A 271 -8.41 1.67 -2.41
N GLY A 272 -7.41 2.52 -2.68
CA GLY A 272 -6.16 2.58 -1.90
C GLY A 272 -5.24 1.36 -2.06
N SER A 273 -5.50 0.49 -3.03
CA SER A 273 -4.78 -0.78 -3.23
C SER A 273 -3.39 -0.55 -3.85
N ARG A 274 -2.41 -1.36 -3.43
CA ARG A 274 -1.08 -1.39 -4.07
C ARG A 274 -1.15 -1.80 -5.54
N TRP A 275 -2.16 -2.58 -5.92
CA TRP A 275 -2.34 -3.05 -7.29
C TRP A 275 -2.77 -1.95 -8.27
N SER A 276 -3.18 -0.79 -7.77
CA SER A 276 -3.44 0.42 -8.58
C SER A 276 -2.15 1.11 -9.04
N VAL A 277 -1.01 0.86 -8.38
CA VAL A 277 0.23 1.63 -8.59
C VAL A 277 0.72 1.61 -10.04
N PRO A 278 0.74 0.48 -10.78
CA PRO A 278 1.15 0.48 -12.17
C PRO A 278 0.33 1.44 -13.04
N THR A 279 -1.00 1.41 -12.90
CA THR A 279 -1.90 2.31 -13.63
C THR A 279 -1.73 3.77 -13.20
N LEU A 280 -1.57 4.04 -11.90
CA LEU A 280 -1.30 5.38 -11.40
C LEU A 280 0.04 5.93 -11.92
N ASN A 281 1.06 5.08 -12.06
CA ASN A 281 2.35 5.49 -12.65
C ASN A 281 2.16 5.98 -14.09
N VAL A 282 1.38 5.27 -14.91
CA VAL A 282 1.07 5.69 -16.29
C VAL A 282 0.37 7.04 -16.29
N MET A 283 -0.67 7.20 -15.46
CA MET A 283 -1.40 8.47 -15.36
C MET A 283 -0.49 9.62 -14.94
N LEU A 284 0.40 9.38 -13.98
CA LEU A 284 1.37 10.36 -13.51
C LEU A 284 2.35 10.76 -14.62
N TYR A 285 2.88 9.79 -15.38
CA TYR A 285 3.78 10.06 -16.50
C TYR A 285 3.10 10.79 -17.65
N SER A 286 1.84 10.46 -17.96
CA SER A 286 1.02 11.20 -18.92
C SER A 286 0.83 12.66 -18.51
N SER A 287 0.55 12.90 -17.22
CA SER A 287 0.40 14.27 -16.68
C SER A 287 1.73 15.03 -16.67
N LEU A 288 2.84 14.35 -16.38
CA LEU A 288 4.18 14.91 -16.48
C LEU A 288 4.50 15.33 -17.93
N ALA A 289 4.29 14.45 -18.90
CA ALA A 289 4.52 14.74 -20.31
C ALA A 289 3.66 15.91 -20.81
N SER A 290 2.39 15.95 -20.38
CA SER A 290 1.47 17.05 -20.69
C SER A 290 1.95 18.38 -20.10
N TYR A 291 2.44 18.38 -18.87
CA TYR A 291 3.01 19.58 -18.24
C TYR A 291 4.32 20.02 -18.89
N GLN A 292 5.22 19.09 -19.25
CA GLN A 292 6.45 19.43 -19.95
C GLN A 292 6.22 19.99 -21.36
N THR A 293 5.09 19.62 -21.99
CA THR A 293 4.72 20.13 -23.32
C THR A 293 4.03 21.48 -23.27
N THR A 294 3.14 21.69 -22.30
CA THR A 294 2.25 22.87 -22.26
C THR A 294 2.65 23.91 -21.21
N GLU A 295 3.36 23.50 -20.16
CA GLU A 295 3.70 24.26 -18.94
C GLU A 295 2.50 24.99 -18.31
N SER A 296 1.29 24.49 -18.56
CA SER A 296 0.07 25.16 -18.12
C SER A 296 -0.19 24.93 -16.63
N SER A 297 -0.94 25.85 -16.01
CA SER A 297 -1.38 25.69 -14.63
C SER A 297 -2.30 24.48 -14.45
N ASP A 298 -3.10 24.14 -15.46
CA ASP A 298 -4.02 23.00 -15.39
C ASP A 298 -3.29 21.66 -15.46
N SER A 299 -2.33 21.53 -16.38
CA SER A 299 -1.45 20.34 -16.43
C SER A 299 -0.61 20.19 -15.16
N TYR A 300 -0.16 21.29 -14.55
CA TYR A 300 0.54 21.23 -13.26
C TYR A 300 -0.38 20.80 -12.11
N ARG A 301 -1.64 21.25 -12.08
CA ARG A 301 -2.64 20.80 -11.10
C ARG A 301 -2.93 19.31 -11.25
N GLN A 302 -3.01 18.80 -12.48
CA GLN A 302 -3.19 17.37 -12.72
C GLN A 302 -1.97 16.57 -12.22
N LEU A 303 -0.75 17.06 -12.48
CA LEU A 303 0.47 16.45 -11.95
C LEU A 303 0.47 16.38 -10.41
N ILE A 304 0.03 17.45 -9.74
CA ILE A 304 -0.14 17.45 -8.28
C ILE A 304 -1.18 16.43 -7.81
N ARG A 305 -2.33 16.34 -8.50
CA ARG A 305 -3.38 15.36 -8.17
C ARG A 305 -2.86 13.93 -8.26
N ASN A 306 -2.26 13.58 -9.39
CA ASN A 306 -1.74 12.22 -9.61
C ASN A 306 -0.61 11.88 -8.63
N THR A 307 0.24 12.86 -8.27
CA THR A 307 1.23 12.68 -7.19
C THR A 307 0.54 12.44 -5.84
N GLY A 308 -0.55 13.15 -5.57
CA GLY A 308 -1.39 12.96 -4.39
C GLY A 308 -2.06 11.57 -4.34
N ASP A 309 -2.38 10.97 -5.47
CA ASP A 309 -2.99 9.64 -5.50
C ASP A 309 -2.01 8.56 -5.04
N HIS A 310 -0.72 8.71 -5.38
CA HIS A 310 0.33 7.88 -4.80
C HIS A 310 0.46 8.04 -3.28
N LEU A 311 0.13 9.21 -2.71
CA LEU A 311 0.13 9.44 -1.26
C LEU A 311 -1.09 8.85 -0.55
N VAL A 312 -2.20 8.76 -1.27
CA VAL A 312 -3.40 8.05 -0.83
C VAL A 312 -3.08 6.57 -0.80
N VAL A 313 -2.61 5.96 -1.89
CA VAL A 313 -2.29 4.52 -1.93
C VAL A 313 -1.13 4.17 -0.98
N ARG A 314 -0.07 4.98 -0.99
CA ARG A 314 1.14 4.90 -0.16
C ARG A 314 1.86 3.56 -0.17
N ALA A 315 1.72 2.80 -1.25
CA ALA A 315 2.39 1.52 -1.39
C ALA A 315 3.89 1.74 -1.75
N PRO A 316 4.85 0.99 -1.16
CA PRO A 316 6.29 1.13 -1.42
C PRO A 316 6.67 1.11 -2.90
N GLU A 317 5.87 0.45 -3.74
CA GLU A 317 5.98 0.36 -5.19
C GLU A 317 5.86 1.73 -5.89
N SER A 318 5.32 2.76 -5.21
CA SER A 318 5.28 4.14 -5.72
C SER A 318 6.61 4.88 -5.56
N VAL A 319 7.48 4.43 -4.64
CA VAL A 319 8.75 5.12 -4.32
C VAL A 319 9.68 5.23 -5.54
N PRO A 320 9.89 4.19 -6.38
CA PRO A 320 10.71 4.31 -7.59
C PRO A 320 10.21 5.39 -8.56
N THR A 321 8.90 5.49 -8.76
CA THR A 321 8.30 6.50 -9.65
C THR A 321 8.55 7.90 -9.11
N LEU A 322 8.26 8.13 -7.83
CA LEU A 322 8.48 9.43 -7.18
C LEU A 322 9.97 9.79 -7.11
N SER A 323 10.85 8.81 -6.93
CA SER A 323 12.31 9.00 -7.00
C SER A 323 12.76 9.55 -8.35
N ARG A 324 12.19 9.06 -9.47
CA ARG A 324 12.49 9.59 -10.80
C ARG A 324 12.05 11.05 -10.94
N LEU A 325 10.84 11.39 -10.49
CA LEU A 325 10.35 12.77 -10.52
C LEU A 325 11.19 13.70 -9.63
N ALA A 326 11.61 13.23 -8.47
CA ALA A 326 12.45 13.96 -7.52
C ALA A 326 13.84 14.34 -8.06
N ARG A 327 14.27 13.70 -9.17
CA ARG A 327 15.56 13.91 -9.82
C ARG A 327 15.48 14.75 -11.09
N LEU A 328 14.29 15.22 -11.47
CA LEU A 328 14.11 16.12 -12.59
C LEU A 328 14.71 17.50 -12.29
N GLU A 329 15.18 18.17 -13.33
CA GLU A 329 15.78 19.51 -13.22
C GLU A 329 14.75 20.58 -12.82
N ASP A 330 13.48 20.41 -13.21
CA ASP A 330 12.40 21.31 -12.77
C ASP A 330 12.20 21.20 -11.26
N THR A 331 12.55 22.27 -10.54
CA THR A 331 12.45 22.32 -9.08
C THR A 331 11.01 22.24 -8.58
N ARG A 332 10.01 22.66 -9.37
CA ARG A 332 8.59 22.55 -8.99
C ARG A 332 8.14 21.09 -8.95
N ILE A 333 8.61 20.29 -9.90
CA ILE A 333 8.30 18.86 -9.96
C ILE A 333 9.12 18.09 -8.93
N SER A 334 10.43 18.36 -8.86
CA SER A 334 11.30 17.61 -7.95
C SER A 334 10.98 17.88 -6.49
N THR A 335 10.72 19.14 -6.08
CA THR A 335 10.34 19.45 -4.69
C THR A 335 8.98 18.86 -4.31
N LEU A 336 8.00 18.85 -5.23
CA LEU A 336 6.72 18.16 -5.06
C LEU A 336 6.94 16.66 -4.77
N ALA A 337 7.76 15.99 -5.60
CA ALA A 337 8.04 14.57 -5.43
C ALA A 337 8.86 14.27 -4.17
N ILE A 338 9.82 15.12 -3.79
CA ILE A 338 10.58 15.02 -2.54
C ILE A 338 9.64 15.12 -1.32
N ALA A 339 8.71 16.08 -1.34
CA ALA A 339 7.72 16.23 -0.26
C ALA A 339 6.77 15.03 -0.20
N ALA A 340 6.37 14.47 -1.36
CA ALA A 340 5.59 13.25 -1.42
C ALA A 340 6.36 12.06 -0.82
N LEU A 341 7.63 11.85 -1.21
CA LEU A 341 8.51 10.83 -0.63
C LEU A 341 8.63 10.95 0.90
N GLY A 342 8.70 12.17 1.44
CA GLY A 342 8.72 12.45 2.88
C GLY A 342 7.47 12.01 3.66
N SER A 343 6.43 11.57 2.95
CA SER A 343 5.18 11.03 3.50
C SER A 343 5.10 9.50 3.42
N PHE A 344 6.10 8.84 2.81
CA PHE A 344 6.27 7.39 2.84
C PHE A 344 7.16 7.03 4.02
N TYR A 345 6.57 6.49 5.09
CA TYR A 345 7.28 6.15 6.32
C TYR A 345 8.01 4.80 6.21
N HIS A 346 8.83 4.66 5.18
CA HIS A 346 9.48 3.41 4.80
C HIS A 346 10.97 3.62 4.47
N GLU A 347 11.79 2.59 4.69
CA GLU A 347 13.24 2.64 4.50
C GLU A 347 13.64 2.97 3.06
N SER A 348 12.89 2.47 2.08
CA SER A 348 13.13 2.75 0.66
C SER A 348 13.03 4.24 0.34
N ALA A 349 12.04 4.95 0.89
CA ALA A 349 11.89 6.39 0.71
C ALA A 349 13.02 7.16 1.41
N ALA A 350 13.40 6.74 2.62
CA ALA A 350 14.54 7.31 3.33
C ALA A 350 15.85 7.15 2.52
N SER A 351 16.11 5.96 1.97
CA SER A 351 17.27 5.68 1.12
C SER A 351 17.31 6.59 -0.10
N VAL A 352 16.17 6.73 -0.81
CA VAL A 352 16.07 7.62 -1.98
C VAL A 352 16.40 9.07 -1.60
N LEU A 353 15.84 9.58 -0.50
CA LEU A 353 16.08 10.95 -0.04
C LEU A 353 17.54 11.18 0.36
N ILE A 354 18.19 10.18 0.97
CA ILE A 354 19.62 10.22 1.27
C ILE A 354 20.45 10.33 -0.01
N ASP A 355 20.13 9.53 -1.03
CA ASP A 355 20.82 9.58 -2.32
C ASP A 355 20.62 10.95 -3.00
N ILE A 356 19.41 11.50 -2.97
CA ILE A 356 19.13 12.87 -3.48
C ILE A 356 19.96 13.90 -2.72
N VAL A 357 20.04 13.85 -1.39
CA VAL A 357 20.89 14.78 -0.62
C VAL A 357 22.36 14.67 -1.04
N CYS A 358 22.85 13.45 -1.27
CA CYS A 358 24.23 13.20 -1.66
C CYS A 358 24.56 13.60 -3.10
N GLU A 359 23.60 13.59 -4.01
CA GLU A 359 23.81 13.81 -5.44
C GLU A 359 23.36 15.20 -5.92
N ALA A 360 22.40 15.82 -5.24
CA ALA A 360 21.81 17.09 -5.66
C ALA A 360 22.80 18.26 -5.53
N ALA A 361 22.92 19.02 -6.62
CA ALA A 361 23.61 20.31 -6.64
C ALA A 361 22.72 21.46 -6.12
N SER A 362 21.40 21.34 -6.28
CA SER A 362 20.44 22.37 -5.86
C SER A 362 20.29 22.42 -4.35
N LYS A 363 20.53 23.60 -3.75
CA LYS A 363 20.29 23.84 -2.33
C LYS A 363 18.83 23.57 -1.94
N GLU A 364 17.89 23.93 -2.82
CA GLU A 364 16.45 23.75 -2.59
C GLU A 364 16.09 22.26 -2.46
N SER A 365 16.56 21.43 -3.39
CA SER A 365 16.33 19.98 -3.35
C SER A 365 16.99 19.34 -2.13
N VAL A 366 18.18 19.80 -1.73
CA VAL A 366 18.84 19.33 -0.50
C VAL A 366 18.04 19.72 0.74
N ASP A 367 17.61 20.97 0.88
CA ASP A 367 16.85 21.45 2.04
C ASP A 367 15.49 20.74 2.13
N ALA A 368 14.79 20.57 1.00
CA ALA A 368 13.54 19.81 0.92
C ALA A 368 13.74 18.34 1.31
N SER A 369 14.81 17.70 0.83
CA SER A 369 15.09 16.29 1.11
C SER A 369 15.45 16.06 2.58
N LEU A 370 16.20 16.97 3.21
CA LEU A 370 16.49 16.90 4.64
C LEU A 370 15.23 17.05 5.49
N SER A 371 14.31 17.95 5.11
CA SER A 371 13.02 18.11 5.78
C SER A 371 12.13 16.87 5.62
N ALA A 372 12.04 16.33 4.41
CA ALA A 372 11.33 15.09 4.11
C ALA A 372 11.91 13.91 4.92
N LEU A 373 13.23 13.77 4.96
CA LEU A 373 13.92 12.72 5.71
C LEU A 373 13.72 12.86 7.23
N TYR A 374 13.67 14.09 7.74
CA TYR A 374 13.29 14.35 9.13
C TYR A 374 11.85 13.91 9.43
N SER A 375 10.91 14.18 8.51
CA SER A 375 9.51 13.73 8.61
C SER A 375 9.43 12.20 8.71
N ILE A 376 10.16 11.49 7.84
CA ILE A 376 10.21 10.02 7.87
C ILE A 376 10.78 9.53 9.21
N ALA A 377 11.89 10.10 9.67
CA ALA A 377 12.56 9.67 10.89
C ALA A 377 11.72 9.84 12.18
N LYS A 378 10.64 10.62 12.15
CA LYS A 378 9.68 10.70 13.27
C LYS A 378 8.86 9.43 13.44
N LYS A 379 8.60 8.69 12.36
CA LYS A 379 7.75 7.49 12.35
C LYS A 379 8.47 6.21 11.94
N CYS A 380 9.64 6.32 11.31
CA CYS A 380 10.44 5.20 10.82
C CYS A 380 11.86 5.29 11.44
N PRO A 381 12.11 4.60 12.57
CA PRO A 381 13.41 4.62 13.24
C PRO A 381 14.59 4.16 12.36
N GLU A 382 14.34 3.29 11.40
CA GLU A 382 15.31 2.75 10.44
C GLU A 382 15.96 3.86 9.60
N ALA A 383 15.23 4.93 9.31
CA ALA A 383 15.76 6.08 8.59
C ALA A 383 16.98 6.69 9.30
N ARG A 384 16.99 6.68 10.64
CA ARG A 384 18.14 7.14 11.43
C ARG A 384 19.37 6.25 11.21
N ARG A 385 19.18 4.93 11.14
CA ARG A 385 20.26 3.96 10.88
C ARG A 385 20.86 4.19 9.49
N LEU A 386 20.02 4.36 8.47
CA LEU A 386 20.47 4.62 7.10
C LEU A 386 21.28 5.94 6.99
N VAL A 387 20.84 6.98 7.70
CA VAL A 387 21.61 8.24 7.77
C VAL A 387 22.95 8.02 8.48
N ALA A 388 22.98 7.27 9.57
CA ALA A 388 24.23 6.98 10.29
C ALA A 388 25.25 6.29 9.38
N GLU A 389 24.83 5.24 8.66
CA GLU A 389 25.67 4.50 7.70
C GLU A 389 26.24 5.43 6.63
N THR A 390 25.45 6.39 6.15
CA THR A 390 25.87 7.33 5.09
C THR A 390 26.78 8.45 5.61
N VAL A 391 26.63 8.89 6.86
CA VAL A 391 27.46 9.96 7.47
C VAL A 391 28.94 9.56 7.56
N HIS A 392 29.23 8.26 7.52
CA HIS A 392 30.59 7.70 7.49
C HIS A 392 31.21 7.62 6.08
N SER A 393 30.44 7.90 5.03
CA SER A 393 30.91 7.91 3.64
C SER A 393 31.56 9.25 3.22
N GLU A 394 32.30 9.25 2.11
CA GLU A 394 32.88 10.46 1.50
C GLU A 394 31.95 11.18 0.52
N ARG A 395 30.63 11.00 0.65
CA ARG A 395 29.65 11.61 -0.27
C ARG A 395 29.52 13.14 -0.08
N PRO A 396 29.09 13.88 -1.13
CA PRO A 396 28.74 15.29 -1.02
C PRO A 396 27.64 15.53 0.03
N ASN A 397 27.55 16.78 0.51
CA ASN A 397 26.57 17.22 1.51
C ASN A 397 26.57 16.44 2.86
N ARG A 398 27.54 15.55 3.13
CA ARG A 398 27.63 14.75 4.38
C ARG A 398 27.54 15.56 5.68
N ARG A 399 28.01 16.82 5.68
CA ARG A 399 27.92 17.71 6.86
C ARG A 399 26.47 18.00 7.23
N ARG A 400 25.59 18.15 6.23
CA ARG A 400 24.16 18.38 6.44
C ARG A 400 23.45 17.13 6.96
N LEU A 401 23.76 15.96 6.41
CA LEU A 401 23.28 14.67 6.94
C LEU A 401 23.72 14.46 8.39
N ARG A 402 24.95 14.83 8.73
CA ARG A 402 25.45 14.76 10.11
C ARG A 402 24.70 15.68 11.07
N ASN A 403 24.32 16.88 10.61
CA ASN A 403 23.50 17.79 11.42
C ASN A 403 22.10 17.21 11.62
N LEU A 404 21.46 16.75 10.54
CA LEU A 404 20.17 16.08 10.60
C LEU A 404 20.19 14.88 11.56
N TYR A 405 21.22 14.03 11.50
CA TYR A 405 21.37 12.88 12.41
C TYR A 405 21.38 13.27 13.90
N ARG A 406 21.90 14.45 14.24
CA ARG A 406 21.91 14.97 15.62
C ARG A 406 20.54 15.49 16.05
N GLU A 407 19.73 15.94 15.10
CA GLU A 407 18.39 16.50 15.33
C GLU A 407 17.30 15.43 15.30
N MET A 408 17.55 14.30 14.61
CA MET A 408 16.62 13.18 14.55
C MET A 408 16.27 12.66 15.95
N PRO A 409 15.02 12.21 16.18
CA PRO A 409 14.61 11.63 17.45
C PRO A 409 15.55 10.51 17.91
N HIS A 410 15.78 10.45 19.22
CA HIS A 410 16.54 9.38 19.87
C HIS A 410 15.57 8.43 20.58
N GLY A 411 15.60 7.15 20.21
CA GLY A 411 14.71 6.12 20.76
C GLY A 411 13.40 5.96 19.98
N LEU A 412 12.48 5.17 20.53
CA LEU A 412 11.16 4.95 19.95
C LEU A 412 10.33 6.27 19.96
N PRO A 413 9.42 6.47 18.99
CA PRO A 413 8.56 7.65 18.94
C PRO A 413 7.82 7.93 20.27
N GLU A 414 7.40 9.18 20.51
CA GLU A 414 6.76 9.57 21.78
C GLU A 414 5.50 8.75 22.11
N TRP A 415 4.76 8.27 21.11
CA TRP A 415 3.62 7.37 21.29
C TRP A 415 3.99 5.91 21.62
N TYR A 416 5.27 5.58 21.81
CA TYR A 416 5.68 4.35 22.50
C TYR A 416 5.79 4.56 24.02
N ARG A 417 5.74 5.81 24.49
CA ARG A 417 5.89 6.19 25.90
C ARG A 417 4.51 6.37 26.54
N TRP A 418 3.63 5.39 26.39
CA TRP A 418 2.44 5.29 27.21
C TRP A 418 2.82 4.45 28.44
N GLU A 419 3.29 5.09 29.50
CA GLU A 419 3.40 4.50 30.85
C GLU A 419 2.47 5.26 31.80
#